data_AF-A0A0F9EL69-F1
#
_entry.id   AF-A0A0F9EL69-F1
#
_cell.length_a   1.000
_cell.length_b   1.000
_cell.length_c   1.000
_cell.angle_alpha   90.00
_cell.angle_beta   90.00
_cell.angle_gamma   90.00
#
_symmetry.space_group_name_H-M   'P 1'
#
loop_
_entity.id
_entity.type
_entity.pdbx_description
1 polymer ?
#
loop_
_entity_poly.entity_id
_entity_poly.type
_entity_poly.pdbx_seq_one_letter_code
_entity_poly.pdbx_strand_id
1 'polypeptide(L)'
;MALHGADWLQTRYIATHPDRFSETNPILGEHPSVGTVNLFFAATTGLHYLISRKLHPEQRKWFQLVSIGVSGGAVARNYNLGVRMEF
;
A
#
# COMPACT_ATOMS: atom_id res chain seq x y z
N MET A 1 5.33 5.30 7.17
CA MET A 1 5.83 4.03 6.58
C MET A 1 5.18 2.78 7.15
N ALA A 2 4.89 2.69 8.46
CA ALA A 2 4.24 1.48 9.02
C ALA A 2 2.93 1.08 8.31
N LEU A 3 2.02 2.04 8.06
CA LEU A 3 0.78 1.77 7.32
C LEU A 3 1.03 1.34 5.86
N HIS A 4 2.05 1.89 5.21
CA HIS A 4 2.43 1.47 3.85
C HIS A 4 2.95 0.04 3.83
N GLY A 5 3.67 -0.37 4.88
CA GLY A 5 4.07 -1.76 5.07
C GLY A 5 2.87 -2.68 5.34
N ALA A 6 1.93 -2.28 6.21
CA ALA A 6 0.73 -3.07 6.48
C ALA A 6 -0.14 -3.24 5.21
N ASP A 7 -0.29 -2.17 4.42
CA ASP A 7 -0.97 -2.18 3.12
C ASP A 7 -0.30 -3.19 2.18
N TRP A 8 1.04 -3.17 2.10
CA TRP A 8 1.79 -4.15 1.32
C TRP A 8 1.49 -5.59 1.74
N LEU A 9 1.53 -5.90 3.04
CA LEU A 9 1.27 -7.25 3.52
C LEU A 9 -0.18 -7.70 3.25
N GLN A 10 -1.15 -6.79 3.34
CA GLN A 10 -2.54 -7.09 3.03
C GLN A 10 -2.78 -7.28 1.54
N THR A 11 -2.21 -6.45 0.67
CA THR A 11 -2.29 -6.65 -0.78
C THR A 11 -1.57 -7.94 -1.21
N ARG A 12 -0.46 -8.32 -0.56
CA ARG A 12 0.16 -9.64 -0.77
C ARG A 12 -0.82 -10.77 -0.40
N TYR A 13 -1.49 -10.66 0.74
CA TYR A 13 -2.47 -11.66 1.17
C TYR A 13 -3.65 -11.77 0.19
N ILE A 14 -4.15 -10.64 -0.34
CA ILE A 14 -5.19 -10.62 -1.38
C ILE A 14 -4.70 -11.36 -2.63
N ALA A 15 -3.47 -11.07 -3.08
CA ALA A 15 -2.88 -11.71 -4.25
C ALA A 15 -2.68 -13.23 -4.08
N THR A 16 -2.47 -13.73 -2.84
CA THR A 16 -2.34 -15.18 -2.55
C THR A 16 -3.68 -15.89 -2.32
N HIS A 17 -4.79 -15.16 -2.21
CA HIS A 17 -6.13 -15.70 -1.97
C HIS A 17 -7.16 -15.15 -2.98
N PRO A 18 -6.92 -15.32 -4.31
CA PRO A 18 -7.77 -14.73 -5.35
C PRO A 18 -9.18 -15.32 -5.41
N ASP A 19 -9.39 -16.49 -4.80
CA ASP A 19 -10.71 -17.13 -4.65
C ASP A 19 -11.59 -16.44 -3.59
N ARG A 20 -11.00 -15.62 -2.73
CA ARG A 20 -11.67 -14.98 -1.58
C ARG A 20 -11.67 -13.46 -1.66
N PHE A 21 -10.68 -12.87 -2.30
CA PHE A 21 -10.48 -11.43 -2.34
C PHE A 21 -10.08 -10.95 -3.73
N SER A 22 -10.59 -9.77 -4.09
CA SER A 22 -10.20 -9.02 -5.29
C SER A 22 -9.48 -7.73 -4.86
N GLU A 23 -8.35 -7.43 -5.50
CA GLU A 23 -7.66 -6.17 -5.33
C GLU A 23 -8.45 -5.05 -6.04
N THR A 24 -8.53 -3.90 -5.40
CA THR A 24 -9.26 -2.73 -5.91
C THR A 24 -8.34 -1.59 -6.34
N ASN A 25 -7.04 -1.72 -6.10
CA ASN A 25 -6.04 -0.79 -6.59
C ASN A 25 -5.99 -0.82 -8.13
N PRO A 26 -6.39 0.26 -8.80
CA PRO A 26 -6.50 0.28 -10.27
C PRO A 26 -5.14 0.15 -10.98
N ILE A 27 -4.03 0.41 -10.28
CA ILE A 27 -2.68 0.28 -10.85
C ILE A 27 -2.24 -1.19 -10.87
N LEU A 28 -2.60 -1.96 -9.85
CA LEU A 28 -2.25 -3.37 -9.72
C LEU A 28 -3.17 -4.28 -10.54
N GLY A 29 -4.41 -3.85 -10.76
CA GLY A 29 -5.47 -4.68 -11.33
C GLY A 29 -6.09 -5.60 -10.27
N GLU A 30 -7.07 -6.41 -10.69
CA GLU A 30 -7.91 -7.18 -9.78
C GLU A 30 -7.20 -8.38 -9.13
N HIS A 31 -6.38 -9.09 -9.90
CA HIS A 31 -5.64 -10.28 -9.46
C HIS A 31 -4.14 -10.15 -9.79
N PRO A 32 -3.42 -9.25 -9.10
CA PRO A 32 -2.00 -9.08 -9.34
C PRO A 32 -1.21 -10.30 -8.87
N SER A 33 -0.09 -10.60 -9.52
CA SER A 33 0.87 -11.57 -8.98
C SER A 33 1.58 -10.99 -7.75
N VAL A 34 2.05 -11.84 -6.84
CA VAL A 34 2.85 -11.40 -5.67
C VAL A 34 4.10 -10.62 -6.11
N GLY A 35 4.72 -10.99 -7.23
CA GLY A 35 5.84 -10.25 -7.80
C GLY A 35 5.47 -8.83 -8.22
N THR A 36 4.31 -8.66 -8.86
CA THR A 36 3.74 -7.35 -9.23
C THR A 36 3.48 -6.50 -8.00
N VAL A 37 2.88 -7.08 -6.96
CA VAL A 37 2.64 -6.41 -5.67
C VAL A 37 3.96 -5.92 -5.07
N ASN A 38 4.95 -6.80 -4.96
CA ASN A 38 6.26 -6.45 -4.38
C ASN A 38 6.95 -5.34 -5.15
N LEU A 39 6.95 -5.40 -6.48
CA LEU A 39 7.53 -4.37 -7.33
C LEU A 39 6.83 -3.01 -7.14
N PHE A 40 5.50 -3.01 -7.09
CA PHE A 40 4.71 -1.79 -6.86
C PHE A 40 5.02 -1.14 -5.51
N PHE A 41 5.05 -1.92 -4.41
CA PHE A 41 5.33 -1.38 -3.08
C PHE A 41 6.79 -0.95 -2.93
N ALA A 42 7.74 -1.65 -3.55
CA ALA A 42 9.14 -1.21 -3.60
C ALA A 42 9.28 0.12 -4.36
N ALA A 43 8.65 0.24 -5.54
CA ALA A 43 8.69 1.44 -6.36
C ALA A 43 8.04 2.65 -5.65
N THR A 44 6.86 2.47 -5.05
CA THR A 44 6.17 3.54 -4.31
C THR A 44 6.92 3.95 -3.05
N THR A 45 7.57 3.01 -2.35
CA THR A 45 8.44 3.33 -1.21
C THR A 45 9.64 4.18 -1.64
N GLY A 46 10.33 3.78 -2.72
CA GLY A 46 11.44 4.53 -3.29
C GLY A 46 11.01 5.93 -3.74
N LEU A 47 9.88 6.04 -4.44
CA LEU A 47 9.33 7.31 -4.89
C LEU A 47 8.96 8.22 -3.72
N HIS A 48 8.27 7.69 -2.70
CA HIS A 48 7.94 8.44 -1.50
C HIS A 48 9.20 8.98 -0.81
N TYR A 49 10.24 8.16 -0.68
CA TYR A 49 11.53 8.60 -0.13
C TYR A 49 12.14 9.74 -0.96
N LEU A 50 12.24 9.58 -2.29
CA LEU A 50 12.82 10.61 -3.18
C LEU A 50 12.04 11.93 -3.14
N ILE A 51 10.70 11.87 -3.17
CA ILE A 51 9.85 13.06 -3.05
C ILE A 51 10.07 13.73 -1.70
N SER A 52 10.01 12.96 -0.61
CA SER A 52 10.15 13.51 0.75
C SER A 52 11.45 14.30 0.97
N ARG A 53 12.55 13.91 0.30
CA ARG A 53 13.84 14.61 0.39
C ARG A 53 13.87 15.95 -0.35
N LYS A 54 13.07 16.11 -1.40
CA LYS A 54 12.99 17.33 -2.20
C LYS A 54 12.01 18.37 -1.63
N LEU A 55 11.07 17.93 -0.78
CA LEU A 55 10.06 18.81 -0.19
C LEU A 55 10.60 19.67 0.96
N HIS A 56 10.12 20.92 1.03
CA HIS A 56 10.30 21.77 2.20
C HIS A 56 9.61 21.16 3.44
N PRO A 57 10.04 21.49 4.67
CA PRO A 57 9.53 20.85 5.89
C PRO A 57 8.00 20.83 6.03
N GLU A 58 7.31 21.92 5.71
CA GLU A 58 5.85 22.00 5.77
C GLU A 58 5.16 21.08 4.74
N GLN A 59 5.67 21.07 3.51
CA GLN A 59 5.18 20.19 2.45
C GLN A 59 5.40 18.72 2.80
N ARG A 60 6.53 18.38 3.44
CA ARG A 60 6.82 17.01 3.89
C ARG A 60 5.80 16.54 4.92
N LYS A 61 5.38 17.42 5.84
CA LYS A 61 4.34 17.10 6.83
C LYS A 61 3.01 16.78 6.14
N TRP A 62 2.58 17.63 5.22
CA TRP A 62 1.34 17.40 4.45
C TRP A 62 1.42 16.16 3.58
N PHE A 63 2.54 15.96 2.88
CA PHE A 63 2.79 14.77 2.07
C PHE A 63 2.70 13.50 2.92
N GLN A 64 3.37 13.48 4.09
CA GLN A 64 3.31 12.34 5.00
C GLN A 64 1.90 12.09 5.54
N LEU A 65 1.14 13.15 5.85
CA LEU A 65 -0.24 13.04 6.33
C LEU A 65 -1.17 12.46 5.26
N VAL A 66 -1.04 12.90 4.01
CA VAL A 66 -1.78 12.35 2.86
C VAL A 66 -1.43 10.88 2.67
N SER A 67 -0.13 10.52 2.67
CA SER A 67 0.28 9.12 2.55
C SER A 67 -0.25 8.24 3.69
N ILE A 68 -0.27 8.76 4.93
CA ILE A 68 -0.89 8.08 6.06
C ILE A 68 -2.39 7.89 5.85
N GLY A 69 -3.10 8.91 5.37
CA GLY A 69 -4.53 8.82 5.11
C GLY A 69 -4.87 7.77 4.05
N VAL A 70 -4.11 7.74 2.95
CA VAL A 70 -4.30 6.77 1.86
C VAL A 70 -4.04 5.34 2.35
N SER A 71 -2.85 5.05 2.88
CA SER A 71 -2.52 3.70 3.35
C SER A 71 -3.40 3.30 4.55
N GLY A 72 -3.75 4.22 5.43
CA GLY A 72 -4.62 3.96 6.58
C GLY A 72 -6.05 3.60 6.16
N GLY A 73 -6.60 4.30 5.16
CA GLY A 73 -7.91 3.98 4.60
C GLY A 73 -7.94 2.61 3.93
N ALA A 74 -6.92 2.30 3.12
CA ALA A 74 -6.76 0.99 2.51
C ALA A 74 -6.65 -0.13 3.56
N VAL A 75 -5.79 0.07 4.57
CA VAL A 75 -5.59 -0.92 5.64
C VAL A 75 -6.87 -1.17 6.44
N ALA A 76 -7.56 -0.10 6.84
CA ALA A 76 -8.81 -0.21 7.59
C ALA A 76 -9.90 -0.92 6.78
N ARG A 77 -10.04 -0.58 5.49
CA ARG A 77 -10.98 -1.26 4.59
C ARG A 77 -10.66 -2.74 4.46
N ASN A 78 -9.41 -3.09 4.17
CA ASN A 78 -8.96 -4.48 4.02
C ASN A 78 -9.17 -5.27 5.32
N TYR A 79 -8.83 -4.68 6.47
CA TYR A 79 -9.08 -5.29 7.77
C TYR A 79 -10.57 -5.58 8.02
N ASN A 80 -11.46 -4.63 7.67
CA ASN A 80 -12.91 -4.80 7.79
C ASN A 80 -13.47 -5.86 6.84
N LEU A 81 -12.81 -6.13 5.71
CA LEU A 81 -13.13 -7.23 4.81
C LEU A 81 -12.57 -8.59 5.27
N GLY A 82 -11.84 -8.61 6.39
CA GLY A 82 -11.23 -9.84 6.93
C GLY A 82 -9.87 -10.18 6.31
N VAL A 83 -9.29 -9.30 5.50
CA VAL A 83 -7.95 -9.45 4.94
C VAL A 83 -6.92 -9.40 6.07
N ARG A 84 -6.01 -10.38 6.08
CA ARG A 84 -4.96 -10.50 7.09
C ARG A 84 -3.62 -10.02 6.51
N MET A 85 -2.62 -9.94 7.38
CA MET A 85 -1.23 -9.70 6.98
C MET A 85 -0.49 -11.03 6.95
N GLU A 86 0.38 -11.21 5.95
CA GLU A 86 1.22 -12.39 5.79
C GLU A 86 2.68 -11.95 5.65
N PHE A 87 3.60 -12.58 6.40
CA PHE A 87 5.02 -12.20 6.47
C PHE A 87 5.85 -13.05 5.52
#